data_AF-A0A958M7T4-F1
#
_entry.id   AF-A0A958M7T4-F1
#
_cell.length_a   1.000
_cell.length_b   1.000
_cell.length_c   1.000
_cell.angle_alpha   90.00
_cell.angle_beta   90.00
_cell.angle_gamma   90.00
#
_symmetry.space_group_name_H-M   'P 1'
#
loop_
_entity.id
_entity.type
_entity.pdbx_description
1 polymer ?
#
loop_
_entity_poly.entity_id
_entity_poly.type
_entity_poly.pdbx_seq_one_letter_code
_entity_poly.pdbx_strand_id
1 'polypeptide(L)'
;MAQDIKKLLQESKEVTRYKMPVGHEKRFEFRLDTALSQRRKWPYGWLNIAASIVVVVSVSYFSYRLFTGDGQVKGTPVTDTQQDTGAAQITLGNISPELKKIEDYYVANINVALSELSVNNDN
;
A
#
# COMPACT_ATOMS: atom_id res chain seq x y z
N MET A 1 62.41 -12.68 27.56
CA MET A 1 62.43 -13.72 26.52
C MET A 1 60.98 -14.12 26.25
N ALA A 2 60.46 -13.93 25.04
CA ALA A 2 59.10 -14.34 24.72
C ALA A 2 59.05 -15.87 24.58
N GLN A 3 58.22 -16.53 25.37
CA GLN A 3 58.01 -17.97 25.23
C GLN A 3 57.16 -18.25 23.98
N ASP A 4 57.57 -19.22 23.17
CA ASP A 4 56.84 -19.63 21.98
C ASP A 4 55.59 -20.42 22.38
N ILE A 5 54.42 -19.80 22.18
CA ILE A 5 53.10 -20.36 22.50
C ILE A 5 52.86 -21.66 21.70
N LYS A 6 53.40 -21.76 20.48
CA LYS A 6 53.25 -22.96 19.64
C LYS A 6 53.99 -24.14 20.28
N LYS A 7 55.19 -23.91 20.80
CA LYS A 7 56.01 -24.93 21.49
C LYS A 7 55.36 -25.37 22.80
N LEU A 8 54.86 -24.42 23.59
CA LEU A 8 54.12 -24.71 24.83
C LEU A 8 52.81 -25.48 24.57
N LEU A 9 52.12 -25.21 23.47
CA LEU A 9 50.90 -25.93 23.10
C LEU A 9 51.18 -27.36 22.61
N GLN A 10 52.29 -27.56 21.91
CA GLN A 10 52.74 -28.88 21.49
C GLN A 10 53.17 -29.75 22.69
N GLU A 11 53.87 -29.16 23.65
CA GLU A 11 54.30 -29.83 24.89
C GLU A 11 53.11 -30.12 25.83
N SER A 12 52.13 -29.20 25.91
CA SER A 12 50.91 -29.38 26.72
C SER A 12 49.85 -30.30 26.11
N LYS A 13 50.01 -30.75 24.84
CA LYS A 13 49.12 -31.77 24.25
C LYS A 13 49.15 -33.10 25.02
N GLU A 14 50.24 -33.39 25.73
CA GLU A 14 50.31 -34.57 26.63
C GLU A 14 49.47 -34.39 27.91
N VAL A 15 49.07 -33.15 28.24
CA VAL A 15 48.29 -32.76 29.44
C VAL A 15 46.78 -32.66 29.14
N THR A 16 46.34 -33.14 27.97
CA THR A 16 44.97 -32.98 27.41
C THR A 16 43.81 -33.62 28.19
N ARG A 17 44.05 -34.20 29.38
CA ARG A 17 43.00 -34.75 30.25
C ARG A 17 42.54 -33.82 31.38
N TYR A 18 42.83 -32.52 31.31
CA TYR A 18 42.30 -31.59 32.31
C TYR A 18 40.78 -31.38 32.11
N LYS A 19 39.97 -32.02 32.96
CA LYS A 19 38.51 -31.85 32.96
C LYS A 19 38.17 -30.46 33.52
N MET A 20 37.33 -29.72 32.80
CA MET A 20 36.88 -28.41 33.25
C MET A 20 36.23 -28.51 34.64
N PRO A 21 36.58 -27.61 35.61
CA PRO A 21 35.95 -27.61 36.91
C PRO A 21 34.43 -27.46 36.81
N VAL A 22 33.71 -28.15 37.70
CA VAL A 22 32.23 -28.13 37.71
C VAL A 22 31.73 -26.70 37.92
N GLY A 23 30.85 -26.24 37.03
CA GLY A 23 30.25 -24.90 37.08
C GLY A 23 31.16 -23.76 36.60
N HIS A 24 32.31 -24.05 35.99
CA HIS A 24 33.13 -23.03 35.33
C HIS A 24 32.39 -22.40 34.14
N GLU A 25 31.73 -23.22 33.32
CA GLU A 25 30.94 -22.78 32.16
C GLU A 25 29.86 -21.78 32.55
N LYS A 26 29.04 -22.09 33.57
CA LYS A 26 28.00 -21.19 34.09
C LYS A 26 28.57 -19.85 34.59
N ARG A 27 29.74 -19.88 35.24
CA ARG A 27 30.43 -18.65 35.72
C ARG A 27 30.98 -17.83 34.57
N PHE A 28 31.51 -18.48 33.55
CA PHE A 28 31.97 -17.82 32.33
C PHE A 28 30.80 -17.17 31.59
N GLU A 29 29.70 -17.89 31.39
CA GLU A 29 28.47 -17.40 30.77
C GLU A 29 27.91 -16.17 31.52
N PHE A 30 27.79 -16.24 32.85
CA PHE A 30 27.35 -15.10 33.66
C PHE A 30 28.25 -13.86 33.49
N ARG A 31 29.58 -14.05 33.50
CA ARG A 31 30.53 -12.94 33.30
C ARG A 31 30.49 -12.41 31.87
N LEU A 32 30.28 -13.28 30.90
CA LEU A 32 30.14 -12.93 29.49
C LEU A 32 28.89 -12.08 29.27
N ASP A 33 27.74 -12.51 29.78
CA ASP A 33 26.48 -11.77 29.72
C ASP A 33 26.53 -10.43 30.46
N THR A 34 27.33 -10.35 31.53
CA THR A 34 27.54 -9.10 32.27
C THR A 34 28.48 -8.14 31.51
N ALA A 35 29.51 -8.66 30.85
CA ALA A 35 30.51 -7.87 30.13
C ALA A 35 30.05 -7.43 28.74
N LEU A 36 29.21 -8.25 28.09
CA LEU A 36 28.55 -7.87 26.85
C LEU A 36 27.41 -6.90 27.19
N SER A 37 27.41 -5.73 26.55
CA SER A 37 26.36 -4.74 26.76
C SER A 37 25.00 -5.39 26.45
N GLN A 38 24.15 -5.54 27.47
CA GLN A 38 22.80 -6.07 27.30
C GLN A 38 22.11 -5.24 26.21
N ARG A 39 21.71 -5.90 25.11
CA ARG A 39 21.00 -5.23 24.01
C ARG A 39 19.87 -4.42 24.62
N ARG A 40 19.95 -3.09 24.47
CA ARG A 40 18.98 -2.15 25.01
C ARG A 40 17.60 -2.51 24.47
N LYS A 41 16.77 -3.13 25.31
CA LYS A 41 15.39 -3.50 24.96
C LYS A 41 14.63 -2.22 24.72
N TRP A 42 14.19 -1.99 23.48
CA TRP A 42 13.37 -0.83 23.18
C TRP A 42 11.98 -1.02 23.82
N PRO A 43 11.48 -0.01 24.55
CA PRO A 43 10.17 -0.11 25.20
C PRO A 43 9.01 -0.17 24.20
N TYR A 44 9.27 0.13 22.92
CA TYR A 44 8.28 0.19 21.85
C TYR A 44 8.16 -1.12 21.04
N GLY A 45 8.62 -2.26 21.56
CA GLY A 45 8.49 -3.55 20.84
C GLY A 45 7.04 -3.91 20.46
N TRP A 46 6.07 -3.53 21.30
CA TRP A 46 4.64 -3.67 21.04
C TRP A 46 4.11 -2.83 19.85
N LEU A 47 4.83 -1.76 19.48
CA LEU A 47 4.43 -0.87 18.39
C LEU A 47 4.47 -1.58 17.03
N ASN A 48 5.35 -2.57 16.87
CA ASN A 48 5.42 -3.41 15.67
C ASN A 48 4.15 -4.26 15.50
N ILE A 49 3.63 -4.83 16.60
CA ILE A 49 2.37 -5.60 16.60
C ILE A 49 1.20 -4.65 16.32
N ALA A 50 1.15 -3.50 16.99
CA ALA A 50 0.10 -2.50 16.77
C ALA A 50 0.08 -2.00 15.31
N ALA A 51 1.25 -1.72 14.72
CA ALA A 51 1.37 -1.29 13.33
C ALA A 51 0.85 -2.35 12.34
N SER A 52 1.14 -3.63 12.58
CA SER A 52 0.62 -4.71 11.75
C SER A 52 -0.91 -4.77 11.76
N ILE A 53 -1.53 -4.63 12.94
CA ILE A 53 -2.99 -4.61 13.08
C ILE A 53 -3.58 -3.42 12.32
N VAL A 54 -2.99 -2.23 12.47
CA VAL A 54 -3.44 -1.01 11.77
C VAL A 54 -3.39 -1.18 10.25
N VAL A 55 -2.31 -1.79 9.72
CA VAL A 55 -2.18 -2.06 8.28
C VAL A 55 -3.27 -3.02 7.79
N VAL A 56 -3.52 -4.11 8.52
CA VAL A 56 -4.56 -5.07 8.13
C VAL A 56 -5.94 -4.41 8.16
N VAL A 57 -6.27 -3.69 9.23
CA VAL A 57 -7.56 -3.00 9.36
C VAL A 57 -7.75 -1.93 8.28
N SER A 58 -6.71 -1.15 7.96
CA SER A 58 -6.81 -0.11 6.95
C SER A 58 -7.01 -0.69 5.55
N VAL A 59 -6.27 -1.74 5.18
CA VAL A 59 -6.45 -2.44 3.90
C VAL A 59 -7.82 -3.09 3.83
N SER A 60 -8.26 -3.82 4.87
CA SER A 60 -9.58 -4.44 4.89
C SER A 60 -10.70 -3.40 4.77
N TYR A 61 -10.61 -2.30 5.51
CA TYR A 61 -11.60 -1.22 5.45
C TYR A 61 -11.62 -0.53 4.08
N PHE A 62 -10.45 -0.24 3.52
CA PHE A 62 -10.34 0.39 2.20
C PHE A 62 -10.84 -0.53 1.09
N SER A 63 -10.45 -1.80 1.08
CA SER A 63 -10.96 -2.80 0.14
C SER A 63 -12.47 -2.97 0.29
N TYR A 64 -13.01 -3.06 1.51
CA TYR A 64 -14.45 -3.14 1.74
C TYR A 64 -15.18 -1.90 1.18
N ARG A 65 -14.64 -0.69 1.41
CA ARG A 65 -15.20 0.55 0.84
C ARG A 65 -15.13 0.57 -0.69
N LEU A 66 -14.08 0.03 -1.31
CA LEU A 66 -13.96 -0.05 -2.77
C LEU A 66 -14.92 -1.07 -3.39
N PHE A 67 -15.11 -2.23 -2.75
CA PHE A 67 -15.94 -3.31 -3.30
C PHE A 67 -17.43 -3.19 -2.94
N THR A 68 -17.77 -2.48 -1.85
CA THR A 68 -19.13 -2.38 -1.32
C THR A 68 -19.66 -0.95 -1.27
N GLY A 69 -18.80 0.05 -1.48
CA GLY A 69 -19.22 1.45 -1.56
C GLY A 69 -19.69 1.78 -2.97
N ASP A 70 -20.89 2.34 -3.09
CA ASP A 70 -21.32 3.10 -4.27
C ASP A 70 -20.31 4.23 -4.54
N GLY A 71 -19.32 3.95 -5.38
CA GLY A 71 -18.82 4.82 -6.44
C GLY A 71 -18.35 6.24 -6.13
N GLN A 72 -18.06 6.64 -4.90
CA GLN A 72 -17.63 8.02 -4.62
C GLN A 72 -16.43 8.05 -3.66
N VAL A 73 -15.29 7.53 -4.13
CA VAL A 73 -13.98 7.95 -3.61
C VAL A 73 -13.82 9.41 -4.03
N LYS A 74 -14.17 10.35 -3.14
CA LYS A 74 -13.77 11.75 -3.28
C LYS A 74 -12.26 11.80 -3.16
N GLY A 75 -11.58 11.59 -4.28
CA GLY A 75 -10.16 11.88 -4.43
C GLY A 75 -9.93 13.33 -4.01
N THR A 76 -8.86 13.54 -3.26
CA THR A 76 -8.23 14.86 -3.14
C THR A 76 -8.20 15.52 -4.52
N PRO A 77 -8.58 16.80 -4.67
CA PRO A 77 -8.60 17.45 -5.97
C PRO A 77 -7.16 17.60 -6.46
N VAL A 78 -6.68 16.59 -7.16
CA VAL A 78 -5.76 16.82 -8.27
C VAL A 78 -6.63 17.51 -9.30
N THR A 79 -6.25 18.73 -9.65
CA THR A 79 -6.93 19.57 -10.63
C THR A 79 -7.00 18.85 -11.97
N ASP A 80 -8.03 18.03 -12.15
CA ASP A 80 -8.45 17.53 -13.45
C ASP A 80 -9.98 17.54 -13.47
N THR A 81 -10.46 18.60 -14.11
CA THR A 81 -11.72 18.74 -14.84
C THR A 81 -12.89 17.88 -14.36
N GLN A 82 -13.81 18.57 -13.66
CA GLN A 82 -15.23 18.24 -13.47
C GLN A 82 -15.73 17.02 -14.25
N GLN A 83 -15.88 15.89 -13.57
CA GLN A 83 -16.89 14.90 -13.96
C GLN A 83 -18.16 15.20 -13.18
N ASP A 84 -18.94 16.08 -13.78
CA ASP A 84 -20.31 16.40 -13.41
C ASP A 84 -21.17 15.15 -13.67
N THR A 85 -21.73 14.56 -12.62
CA THR A 85 -22.69 13.45 -12.68
C THR A 85 -24.09 13.90 -13.11
N GLY A 86 -24.16 14.86 -14.02
CA GLY A 86 -25.33 15.15 -14.83
C GLY A 86 -24.80 15.40 -16.22
N ALA A 87 -24.69 14.33 -17.02
CA ALA A 87 -24.04 14.37 -18.32
C ALA A 87 -24.55 15.58 -19.12
N ALA A 88 -23.76 16.65 -19.14
CA ALA A 88 -23.95 17.76 -20.05
C ALA A 88 -23.69 17.16 -21.43
N GLN A 89 -24.76 16.65 -22.06
CA GLN A 89 -24.72 16.16 -23.42
C GLN A 89 -24.15 17.30 -24.25
N ILE A 90 -22.92 17.13 -24.72
CA ILE A 90 -22.26 18.14 -25.55
C ILE A 90 -23.07 18.18 -26.85
N THR A 91 -23.90 19.21 -26.99
CA THR A 91 -24.62 19.52 -28.23
C THR A 91 -23.76 20.43 -29.10
N LEU A 92 -24.06 20.46 -30.39
CA LEU A 92 -23.33 21.28 -31.36
C LEU A 92 -23.41 22.77 -30.97
N GLY A 93 -24.55 23.21 -30.43
CA GLY A 93 -24.74 24.56 -29.92
C GLY A 93 -23.90 24.94 -28.71
N ASN A 94 -23.38 23.97 -27.96
CA ASN A 94 -22.47 24.22 -26.83
C ASN A 94 -21.03 24.51 -27.30
N ILE A 95 -20.71 24.29 -28.58
CA ILE A 95 -19.36 24.50 -29.15
C ILE A 95 -19.22 25.88 -29.79
N SER A 96 -20.22 26.35 -30.55
CA SER A 96 -20.21 27.70 -31.12
C SER A 96 -21.61 28.20 -31.54
N PRO A 97 -21.82 29.53 -31.65
CA PRO A 97 -23.07 30.10 -32.14
C PRO A 97 -23.44 29.68 -33.57
N GLU A 98 -22.44 29.38 -34.40
CA GLU A 98 -22.64 28.91 -35.76
C GLU A 98 -23.14 27.46 -35.77
N LEU A 99 -22.57 26.60 -34.93
CA LEU A 99 -22.98 25.21 -34.77
C LEU A 99 -24.37 25.08 -34.13
N LYS A 100 -24.77 26.03 -33.28
CA LYS A 100 -26.16 26.12 -32.77
C LYS A 100 -27.18 26.30 -33.88
N LYS A 101 -26.90 27.17 -34.86
CA LYS A 101 -27.81 27.40 -35.99
C LYS A 101 -28.01 26.13 -36.82
N ILE A 102 -26.93 25.36 -36.98
CA ILE A 102 -26.95 24.08 -37.71
C ILE A 102 -27.81 23.06 -36.95
N GLU A 103 -27.60 22.92 -35.65
CA GLU A 103 -28.40 22.04 -34.79
C GLU A 103 -29.89 22.39 -34.85
N ASP A 104 -30.23 23.66 -34.60
CA ASP A 104 -31.62 24.14 -34.63
C ASP A 104 -32.27 23.88 -36.00
N TYR A 105 -31.55 24.11 -37.10
CA TYR A 105 -32.04 23.89 -38.47
C TYR A 105 -32.38 22.42 -38.74
N TYR A 106 -31.47 21.50 -38.41
CA TYR A 106 -31.70 20.08 -38.67
C TYR A 106 -32.76 19.49 -37.73
N VAL A 107 -32.77 19.86 -36.45
CA VAL A 107 -33.80 19.41 -35.50
C VAL A 107 -35.19 19.87 -35.96
N ALA A 108 -35.33 21.12 -36.39
CA ALA A 108 -36.60 21.64 -36.91
C ALA A 108 -37.05 20.90 -38.18
N ASN A 109 -36.15 20.72 -39.15
CA ASN A 109 -36.48 20.03 -40.40
C ASN A 109 -36.86 18.56 -40.19
N ILE A 110 -36.17 17.86 -39.28
CA ILE A 110 -36.52 16.49 -38.92
C ILE A 110 -37.93 16.44 -38.33
N ASN A 111 -38.26 17.35 -37.42
CA ASN A 111 -39.59 17.40 -36.81
C ASN A 111 -40.70 17.70 -37.83
N VAL A 112 -40.44 18.58 -38.81
CA VAL A 112 -41.36 18.84 -39.92
C VAL A 112 -41.53 17.60 -40.80
N ALA A 113 -40.44 16.96 -41.22
CA ALA A 113 -40.49 15.74 -42.02
C ALA A 113 -41.22 14.59 -41.30
N LEU A 114 -41.03 14.46 -39.98
CA LEU A 114 -41.76 13.49 -39.16
C LEU A 114 -43.25 13.84 -39.05
N SER A 115 -43.62 15.12 -39.05
CA SER A 115 -45.03 15.54 -39.02
C SER A 115 -45.77 15.26 -40.34
N GLU A 116 -45.04 15.26 -41.46
CA GLU A 116 -45.56 14.93 -42.78
C GLU A 116 -45.63 13.41 -43.03
N LEU A 117 -44.93 12.62 -42.21
CA LEU A 117 -44.96 11.18 -42.28
C LEU A 117 -46.31 10.65 -41.75
N SER A 118 -47.21 10.28 -42.66
CA SER A 118 -48.46 9.60 -42.30
C SER A 118 -48.15 8.24 -41.66
N VAL A 119 -48.58 8.04 -40.42
CA VAL A 119 -48.49 6.76 -39.72
C VAL A 119 -49.51 5.80 -40.37
N ASN A 120 -49.03 4.92 -41.25
CA ASN A 120 -49.86 3.84 -41.75
C ASN A 120 -49.79 2.70 -40.73
N ASN A 121 -50.93 2.31 -40.14
CA ASN A 121 -51.01 1.27 -39.09
C ASN A 121 -50.92 -0.16 -39.65
N ASP A 122 -50.25 -0.34 -40.80
CA ASP A 122 -49.99 -1.66 -41.38
C ASP A 122 -48.73 -2.28 -40.75
N ASN A 123 -48.79 -2.54 -39.44
CA ASN A 123 -48.11 -3.59 -38.67
C ASN A 123 -48.25 -3.37 -37.17
#